data_AF-A0A2A4MPH0-F1
#
_entry.id   AF-A0A2A4MPH0-F1
#
_cell.length_a   1.000
_cell.length_b   1.000
_cell.length_c   1.000
_cell.angle_alpha   90.00
_cell.angle_beta   90.00
_cell.angle_gamma   90.00
#
_symmetry.space_group_name_H-M   'P 1'
#
loop_
_entity.id
_entity.type
_entity.pdbx_description
1 polymer ?
#
loop_
_entity_poly.entity_id
_entity_poly.type
_entity_poly.pdbx_seq_one_letter_code
_entity_poly.pdbx_strand_id
1 'polypeptide(L)'
;MISRVPHLTTALKGPLLQLENDLLTNKTRVETWLREQWLQTPAPFYASVDLRNAGFKLAPVDTNLFPAGFNNLNPAFMPLCVQAVQAAVERVCPRAQRVLIIAEQHTRNLFYLESLETLRDIFEKAGMEARIASLRDDIDAPLAIELPSGKTCLLEPLERQGDRVGLGDFSPCLVLLNNDLSAGRPEILEGLDQQVIPPLSAGWSTRKKSD
;
A
#
# COMPACT_ATOMS: atom_id res chain seq x y z
N MET A 1 -10.25 7.83 -29.55
CA MET A 1 -8.93 8.49 -29.40
C MET A 1 -7.90 7.41 -29.12
N ILE A 2 -6.85 7.30 -29.92
CA ILE A 2 -5.73 6.39 -29.60
C ILE A 2 -5.07 6.93 -28.33
N SER A 3 -5.11 6.17 -27.24
CA SER A 3 -4.38 6.50 -26.02
C SER A 3 -2.89 6.60 -26.38
N ARG A 4 -2.30 7.78 -26.23
CA ARG A 4 -0.85 7.98 -26.40
C ARG A 4 -0.16 7.33 -25.22
N VAL A 5 0.43 6.17 -25.43
CA VAL A 5 1.26 5.48 -24.43
C VAL A 5 2.74 5.84 -24.61
N PRO A 6 3.56 5.79 -23.55
CA PRO A 6 5.00 6.00 -23.68
C PRO A 6 5.64 5.00 -24.66
N HIS A 7 6.54 5.48 -25.51
CA HIS A 7 7.33 4.65 -26.42
C HIS A 7 8.83 4.86 -26.18
N LEU A 8 9.60 3.77 -26.29
CA LEU A 8 11.06 3.85 -26.25
C LEU A 8 11.60 4.66 -27.43
N THR A 9 12.39 5.67 -27.15
CA THR A 9 13.09 6.52 -28.14
C THR A 9 14.47 5.98 -28.53
N THR A 10 14.75 4.71 -28.19
CA THR A 10 16.00 4.00 -28.52
C THR A 10 15.77 2.87 -29.51
N ALA A 11 16.73 2.68 -30.42
CA ALA A 11 16.78 1.51 -31.31
C ALA A 11 17.42 0.27 -30.63
N LEU A 12 18.16 0.47 -29.54
CA LEU A 12 18.88 -0.59 -28.84
C LEU A 12 17.93 -1.35 -27.89
N LYS A 13 17.35 -2.44 -28.39
CA LYS A 13 16.39 -3.28 -27.65
C LYS A 13 16.80 -4.75 -27.56
N GLY A 14 17.97 -5.13 -28.08
CA GLY A 14 18.43 -6.53 -28.12
C GLY A 14 18.36 -7.23 -26.76
N PRO A 15 18.98 -6.69 -25.70
CA PRO A 15 18.91 -7.29 -24.36
C PRO A 15 17.49 -7.33 -23.78
N LEU A 16 16.66 -6.31 -24.02
CA LEU A 16 15.25 -6.31 -23.59
C LEU A 16 14.47 -7.45 -24.27
N LEU A 17 14.59 -7.60 -25.58
CA LEU A 17 13.91 -8.67 -26.34
C LEU A 17 14.37 -10.06 -25.90
N GLN A 18 15.66 -10.20 -25.58
CA GLN A 18 16.19 -11.45 -25.04
C GLN A 18 15.57 -11.77 -23.67
N LEU A 19 15.52 -10.80 -22.75
CA LEU A 19 14.86 -10.96 -21.45
C LEU A 19 13.38 -11.36 -21.61
N GLU A 20 12.65 -10.68 -22.49
CA GLU A 20 11.24 -10.98 -22.78
C GLU A 20 11.07 -12.41 -23.31
N ASN A 21 11.92 -12.82 -24.27
CA ASN A 21 11.90 -14.18 -24.80
C ASN A 21 12.19 -15.23 -23.73
N ASP A 22 13.16 -14.99 -22.86
CA ASP A 22 13.53 -15.91 -21.78
C ASP A 22 12.37 -16.06 -20.78
N LEU A 23 11.71 -14.95 -20.41
CA LEU A 23 10.54 -14.98 -19.52
C LEU A 23 9.35 -15.71 -20.15
N LEU A 24 9.05 -15.46 -21.43
CA LEU A 24 7.96 -16.13 -22.14
C LEU A 24 8.21 -17.63 -22.30
N THR A 25 9.43 -18.01 -22.69
CA THR A 25 9.83 -19.41 -22.86
C THR A 25 9.80 -20.18 -21.54
N ASN A 26 10.13 -19.51 -20.42
CA ASN A 26 10.21 -20.13 -19.10
C ASN A 26 9.01 -19.81 -18.19
N LYS A 27 7.90 -19.28 -18.73
CA LYS A 27 6.76 -18.76 -17.94
C LYS A 27 6.33 -19.70 -16.81
N THR A 28 6.05 -20.97 -17.11
CA THR A 28 5.59 -21.95 -16.10
C THR A 28 6.62 -22.17 -15.01
N ARG A 29 7.91 -22.21 -15.36
CA ARG A 29 9.01 -22.38 -14.41
C ARG A 29 9.15 -21.17 -13.49
N VAL A 30 9.06 -19.96 -14.05
CA VAL A 30 9.09 -18.71 -13.27
C VAL A 30 7.92 -18.65 -12.30
N GLU A 31 6.70 -18.91 -12.75
CA GLU A 31 5.49 -18.89 -11.89
C GLU A 31 5.56 -19.95 -10.79
N THR A 32 6.10 -21.13 -11.08
CA THR A 32 6.28 -22.20 -10.08
C THR A 32 7.30 -21.79 -9.03
N TRP A 33 8.44 -21.27 -9.48
CA TRP A 33 9.48 -20.77 -8.58
C TRP A 33 8.93 -19.65 -7.68
N LEU A 34 8.16 -18.69 -8.22
CA LEU A 34 7.53 -17.63 -7.43
C LEU A 34 6.61 -18.20 -6.35
N ARG A 35 5.73 -19.16 -6.68
CA ARG A 35 4.87 -19.82 -5.68
C ARG A 35 5.68 -20.48 -4.56
N GLU A 36 6.78 -21.14 -4.88
CA GLU A 36 7.68 -21.74 -3.88
C GLU A 36 8.36 -20.68 -3.01
N GLN A 37 8.79 -19.55 -3.58
CA GLN A 37 9.36 -18.45 -2.81
C GLN A 37 8.34 -17.84 -1.84
N TRP A 38 7.08 -17.69 -2.26
CA TRP A 38 6.02 -17.13 -1.40
C TRP A 38 5.67 -18.03 -0.22
N LEU A 39 5.91 -19.35 -0.30
CA LEU A 39 5.78 -20.26 0.84
C LEU A 39 6.89 -20.05 1.88
N GLN A 40 8.10 -19.66 1.43
CA GLN A 40 9.24 -19.43 2.31
C GLN A 40 9.23 -18.01 2.90
N THR A 41 8.93 -17.03 2.06
CA THR A 41 8.88 -15.61 2.42
C THR A 41 7.55 -15.04 1.91
N PRO A 42 6.52 -14.97 2.76
CA PRO A 42 5.23 -14.41 2.36
C PRO A 42 5.37 -12.99 1.84
N ALA A 43 4.64 -12.65 0.77
CA ALA A 43 4.64 -11.30 0.20
C ALA A 43 4.23 -10.24 1.24
N PRO A 44 4.65 -8.97 1.12
CA PRO A 44 4.05 -7.90 1.93
C PRO A 44 2.55 -7.79 1.66
N PHE A 45 1.81 -7.08 2.50
CA PHE A 45 0.37 -6.85 2.29
C PHE A 45 0.12 -6.07 0.99
N TYR A 46 0.96 -5.06 0.76
CA TYR A 46 1.04 -4.30 -0.48
C TYR A 46 2.47 -3.81 -0.73
N ALA A 47 2.76 -3.42 -1.96
CA ALA A 47 4.00 -2.74 -2.32
C ALA A 47 3.84 -2.07 -3.70
N SER A 48 4.66 -1.06 -3.97
CA SER A 48 4.94 -0.59 -5.34
C SER A 48 6.43 -0.72 -5.63
N VAL A 49 6.76 -0.98 -6.90
CA VAL A 49 8.14 -1.11 -7.37
C VAL A 49 8.30 -0.24 -8.61
N ASP A 50 9.22 0.73 -8.55
CA ASP A 50 9.54 1.55 -9.71
C ASP A 50 10.54 0.81 -10.59
N LEU A 51 10.23 0.70 -11.88
CA LEU A 51 11.08 0.08 -12.88
C LEU A 51 11.60 1.14 -13.86
N ARG A 52 12.85 0.98 -14.30
CA ARG A 52 13.39 1.73 -15.44
C ARG A 52 13.74 0.78 -16.58
N ASN A 53 13.19 1.04 -17.76
CA ASN A 53 13.51 0.33 -19.00
C ASN A 53 14.39 1.22 -19.88
N ALA A 54 15.67 0.84 -20.01
CA ALA A 54 16.66 1.54 -20.84
C ALA A 54 16.88 0.86 -22.21
N GLY A 55 16.12 -0.18 -22.56
CA GLY A 55 16.30 -1.00 -23.77
C GLY A 55 17.46 -2.02 -23.69
N PHE A 56 18.57 -1.65 -23.04
CA PHE A 56 19.66 -2.59 -22.72
C PHE A 56 19.54 -3.21 -21.32
N LYS A 57 18.70 -2.65 -20.45
CA LYS A 57 18.48 -3.12 -19.07
C LYS A 57 17.07 -2.75 -18.61
N LEU A 58 16.42 -3.69 -17.93
CA LEU A 58 15.21 -3.47 -17.14
C LEU A 58 15.57 -3.75 -15.67
N ALA A 59 15.36 -2.78 -14.78
CA ALA A 59 15.75 -2.93 -13.38
C ALA A 59 14.78 -2.22 -12.44
N PRO A 60 14.53 -2.79 -11.24
CA PRO A 60 13.92 -2.04 -10.15
C PRO A 60 14.87 -0.97 -9.63
N VAL A 61 14.33 0.20 -9.31
CA VAL A 61 15.09 1.34 -8.79
C VAL A 61 14.57 1.85 -7.44
N ASP A 62 13.33 1.49 -7.09
CA ASP A 62 12.73 1.77 -5.80
C ASP A 62 11.73 0.67 -5.43
N THR A 63 11.56 0.41 -4.14
CA THR A 63 10.52 -0.46 -3.60
C THR A 63 9.92 0.19 -2.38
N ASN A 64 8.64 0.55 -2.49
CA ASN A 64 7.91 1.22 -1.44
C ASN A 64 6.89 0.26 -0.81
N LEU A 65 7.03 0.03 0.50
CA LEU A 65 6.08 -0.77 1.30
C LEU A 65 4.89 0.05 1.81
N PHE A 66 4.83 1.34 1.49
CA PHE A 66 3.79 2.29 1.84
C PHE A 66 3.32 3.03 0.57
N PRO A 67 2.86 2.31 -0.47
CA PRO A 67 2.49 2.93 -1.74
C PRO A 67 1.38 3.97 -1.56
N ALA A 68 1.52 5.11 -2.22
CA ALA A 68 0.70 6.31 -2.02
C ALA A 68 0.04 6.80 -3.32
N GLY A 69 -0.19 5.88 -4.27
CA GLY A 69 -0.71 6.19 -5.61
C GLY A 69 -1.89 5.32 -6.05
N PHE A 70 -2.72 4.86 -5.12
CA PHE A 70 -3.86 3.98 -5.43
C PHE A 70 -4.89 4.65 -6.35
N ASN A 71 -5.04 5.97 -6.26
CA ASN A 71 -5.88 6.78 -7.14
C ASN A 71 -5.40 6.81 -8.61
N ASN A 72 -4.16 6.40 -8.88
CA ASN A 72 -3.60 6.31 -10.25
C ASN A 72 -3.86 4.95 -10.91
N LEU A 73 -4.39 3.97 -10.18
CA LEU A 73 -4.75 2.67 -10.74
C LEU A 73 -5.92 2.81 -11.72
N ASN A 74 -5.89 2.04 -12.81
CA ASN A 74 -6.97 2.08 -13.78
C ASN A 74 -8.27 1.53 -13.14
N PRO A 75 -9.37 2.31 -13.09
CA PRO A 75 -10.62 1.89 -12.45
C PRO A 75 -11.20 0.58 -12.99
N ALA A 76 -10.91 0.22 -14.24
CA ALA A 76 -11.35 -1.04 -14.84
C ALA A 76 -10.79 -2.29 -14.11
N PHE A 77 -9.69 -2.16 -13.37
CA PHE A 77 -9.07 -3.24 -12.59
C PHE A 77 -9.46 -3.23 -11.11
N MET A 78 -10.46 -2.43 -10.72
CA MET A 78 -10.95 -2.41 -9.34
C MET A 78 -11.34 -3.81 -8.80
N PRO A 79 -12.02 -4.70 -9.57
CA PRO A 79 -12.30 -6.05 -9.09
C PRO A 79 -11.05 -6.86 -8.72
N LEU A 80 -9.94 -6.68 -9.45
CA LEU A 80 -8.66 -7.33 -9.14
C LEU A 80 -8.05 -6.78 -7.85
N CYS A 81 -8.16 -5.47 -7.62
CA CYS A 81 -7.67 -4.84 -6.39
C CYS A 81 -8.43 -5.36 -5.16
N VAL A 82 -9.76 -5.47 -5.28
CA VAL A 82 -10.64 -6.03 -4.24
C VAL A 82 -10.25 -7.47 -3.92
N GLN A 83 -10.10 -8.33 -4.94
CA GLN A 83 -9.69 -9.72 -4.76
C GLN A 83 -8.31 -9.83 -4.11
N ALA A 84 -7.35 -8.98 -4.51
CA ALA A 84 -6.01 -8.97 -3.93
C ALA A 84 -6.02 -8.57 -2.45
N VAL A 85 -6.83 -7.57 -2.06
CA VAL A 85 -7.00 -7.18 -0.66
C VAL A 85 -7.63 -8.29 0.17
N GLN A 86 -8.65 -8.99 -0.35
CA GLN A 86 -9.25 -10.14 0.34
C GLN A 86 -8.20 -11.23 0.60
N ALA A 87 -7.43 -11.63 -0.41
CA ALA A 87 -6.37 -12.62 -0.26
C ALA A 87 -5.26 -12.17 0.71
N ALA A 88 -4.90 -10.89 0.69
CA ALA A 88 -3.92 -10.33 1.62
C ALA A 88 -4.42 -10.33 3.07
N VAL A 89 -5.70 -9.99 3.28
CA VAL A 89 -6.34 -10.01 4.61
C VAL A 89 -6.49 -11.43 5.13
N GLU A 90 -6.96 -12.38 4.31
CA GLU A 90 -7.08 -13.80 4.70
C GLU A 90 -5.76 -14.39 5.19
N ARG A 91 -4.64 -13.96 4.59
CA ARG A 91 -3.31 -14.42 4.97
C ARG A 91 -2.82 -13.82 6.28
N VAL A 92 -3.15 -12.56 6.58
CA VAL A 92 -2.57 -11.86 7.74
C VAL A 92 -3.53 -11.73 8.92
N CYS A 93 -4.80 -11.44 8.67
CA CYS A 93 -5.83 -11.33 9.68
C CYS A 93 -7.17 -11.88 9.15
N PRO A 94 -7.35 -13.20 9.01
CA PRO A 94 -8.52 -13.80 8.36
C PRO A 94 -9.87 -13.54 9.05
N ARG A 95 -9.87 -13.01 10.28
CA ARG A 95 -11.08 -12.63 11.02
C ARG A 95 -11.30 -11.11 11.04
N ALA A 96 -10.52 -10.34 10.27
CA ALA A 96 -10.65 -8.89 10.25
C ALA A 96 -12.01 -8.47 9.68
N GLN A 97 -12.78 -7.77 10.49
CA GLN A 97 -14.01 -7.10 10.07
C GLN A 97 -13.82 -5.59 9.91
N ARG A 98 -12.86 -5.05 10.66
CA ARG A 98 -12.57 -3.62 10.74
C ARG A 98 -11.09 -3.36 10.51
N VAL A 99 -10.80 -2.42 9.61
CA VAL A 99 -9.45 -2.00 9.23
C VAL A 99 -9.28 -0.51 9.54
N LEU A 100 -8.19 -0.17 10.22
CA LEU A 100 -7.80 1.21 10.45
C LEU A 100 -6.57 1.55 9.62
N ILE A 101 -6.70 2.51 8.72
CA ILE A 101 -5.61 2.98 7.87
C ILE A 101 -4.97 4.19 8.55
N ILE A 102 -3.69 4.09 8.88
CA ILE A 102 -2.93 5.19 9.49
C ILE A 102 -2.31 6.04 8.38
N ALA A 103 -2.73 7.30 8.30
CA ALA A 103 -2.22 8.28 7.36
C ALA A 103 -0.83 8.83 7.77
N GLU A 104 -0.15 9.43 6.80
CA GLU A 104 1.07 10.22 7.04
C GLU A 104 0.82 11.43 7.95
N GLN A 105 1.79 11.71 8.83
CA GLN A 105 1.68 12.77 9.84
C GLN A 105 1.57 14.19 9.25
N HIS A 106 2.22 14.49 8.12
CA HIS A 106 2.39 15.89 7.69
C HIS A 106 2.04 16.13 6.23
N THR A 107 0.81 15.78 5.85
CA THR A 107 0.36 15.95 4.46
C THR A 107 -0.90 16.79 4.33
N ARG A 108 -0.78 17.85 3.53
CA ARG A 108 -1.90 18.58 2.92
C ARG A 108 -2.05 18.23 1.43
N ASN A 109 -1.38 17.17 0.99
CA ASN A 109 -1.35 16.77 -0.40
C ASN A 109 -2.68 16.07 -0.75
N LEU A 110 -3.53 16.76 -1.50
CA LEU A 110 -4.83 16.23 -1.90
C LEU A 110 -4.71 14.95 -2.75
N PHE A 111 -3.62 14.76 -3.51
CA PHE A 111 -3.41 13.51 -4.27
C PHE A 111 -3.11 12.32 -3.36
N TYR A 112 -2.43 12.56 -2.24
CA TYR A 112 -2.21 11.51 -1.24
C TYR A 112 -3.53 11.14 -0.54
N LEU A 113 -4.35 12.14 -0.19
CA LEU A 113 -5.66 11.90 0.40
C LEU A 113 -6.60 11.17 -0.58
N GLU A 114 -6.53 11.47 -1.88
CA GLU A 114 -7.18 10.67 -2.94
C GLU A 114 -6.73 9.22 -2.96
N SER A 115 -5.42 8.98 -2.81
CA SER A 115 -4.87 7.63 -2.72
C SER A 115 -5.40 6.90 -1.48
N LEU A 116 -5.39 7.53 -0.31
CA LEU A 116 -5.92 6.96 0.93
C LEU A 116 -7.41 6.64 0.82
N GLU A 117 -8.19 7.57 0.29
CA GLU A 117 -9.62 7.41 0.10
C GLU A 117 -9.93 6.27 -0.89
N THR A 118 -9.12 6.15 -1.96
CA THR A 118 -9.21 5.02 -2.89
C THR A 118 -8.85 3.70 -2.22
N LEU A 119 -7.81 3.66 -1.38
CA LEU A 119 -7.43 2.47 -0.61
C LEU A 119 -8.54 2.05 0.36
N ARG A 120 -9.10 3.00 1.10
CA ARG A 120 -10.25 2.81 2.01
C ARG A 120 -11.46 2.27 1.26
N ASP A 121 -11.74 2.77 0.06
CA ASP A 121 -12.81 2.26 -0.81
C ASP A 121 -12.59 0.82 -1.30
N ILE A 122 -11.34 0.42 -1.55
CA ILE A 122 -11.01 -0.96 -1.89
C ILE A 122 -11.35 -1.90 -0.72
N PHE A 123 -11.01 -1.51 0.52
CA PHE A 123 -11.33 -2.31 1.71
C PHE A 123 -12.84 -2.45 1.94
N GLU A 124 -13.59 -1.36 1.80
CA GLU A 124 -15.06 -1.37 1.89
C GLU A 124 -15.67 -2.32 0.85
N LYS A 125 -15.21 -2.24 -0.40
CA LYS A 125 -15.65 -3.15 -1.48
C LYS A 125 -15.23 -4.61 -1.25
N ALA A 126 -14.17 -4.83 -0.48
CA ALA A 126 -13.71 -6.16 -0.07
C ALA A 126 -14.53 -6.74 1.11
N GLY A 127 -15.47 -5.98 1.68
CA GLY A 127 -16.37 -6.43 2.74
C GLY A 127 -15.89 -6.15 4.16
N MET A 128 -15.02 -5.16 4.34
CA MET A 128 -14.51 -4.73 5.66
C MET A 128 -14.85 -3.26 5.89
N GLU A 129 -15.27 -2.93 7.11
CA GLU A 129 -15.42 -1.53 7.51
C GLU A 129 -14.02 -0.91 7.65
N ALA A 130 -13.75 0.18 6.94
CA ALA A 130 -12.45 0.81 6.85
C ALA A 130 -12.53 2.29 7.18
N ARG A 131 -11.70 2.73 8.13
CA ARG A 131 -11.58 4.14 8.53
C ARG A 131 -10.14 4.62 8.45
N ILE A 132 -9.97 5.95 8.36
CA ILE A 132 -8.65 6.58 8.21
C ILE A 132 -8.36 7.40 9.47
N ALA A 133 -7.27 7.07 10.14
CA ALA A 133 -6.76 7.82 11.27
C ALA A 133 -5.62 8.74 10.88
N SER A 134 -5.58 9.91 11.51
CA SER A 134 -4.44 10.82 11.48
C SER A 134 -3.63 10.73 12.78
N LEU A 135 -2.31 10.82 12.64
CA LEU A 135 -1.36 10.97 13.74
C LEU A 135 -1.03 12.45 14.02
N ARG A 136 -1.86 13.37 13.52
CA ARG A 136 -1.67 14.81 13.63
C ARG A 136 -2.24 15.33 14.94
N ASP A 137 -1.40 16.01 15.71
CA ASP A 137 -1.83 16.63 16.97
C ASP A 137 -2.82 17.80 16.77
N ASP A 138 -2.87 18.39 15.55
CA ASP A 138 -3.78 19.48 15.22
C ASP A 138 -5.18 19.03 14.80
N ILE A 139 -5.43 17.72 14.74
CA ILE A 139 -6.75 17.14 14.45
C ILE A 139 -7.27 16.56 15.77
N ASP A 140 -8.24 17.22 16.39
CA ASP A 140 -8.89 16.83 17.65
C ASP A 140 -10.33 16.33 17.46
N ALA A 141 -10.86 16.45 16.25
CA ALA A 141 -12.18 15.97 15.84
C ALA A 141 -12.15 15.47 14.38
N PRO A 142 -13.12 14.64 13.95
CA PRO A 142 -13.22 14.19 12.57
C PRO A 142 -13.20 15.35 11.57
N LEU A 143 -12.23 15.32 10.65
CA LEU A 143 -12.00 16.35 9.65
C LEU A 143 -12.33 15.81 8.26
N ALA A 144 -13.42 16.31 7.68
CA ALA A 144 -13.81 16.02 6.31
C ALA A 144 -13.07 16.93 5.32
N ILE A 145 -12.42 16.35 4.32
CA ILE A 145 -11.65 17.06 3.29
C ILE A 145 -12.22 16.71 1.92
N GLU A 146 -12.70 17.72 1.20
CA GLU A 146 -13.13 17.56 -0.20
C GLU A 146 -11.92 17.31 -1.11
N LEU A 147 -12.05 16.33 -1.99
CA LEU A 147 -11.00 15.88 -2.89
C LEU A 147 -11.25 16.31 -4.34
N PRO A 148 -10.20 16.42 -5.19
CA PRO A 148 -10.34 16.81 -6.59
C PRO A 148 -11.30 15.94 -7.42
N SER A 149 -11.48 14.66 -7.07
CA SER A 149 -12.46 13.77 -7.70
C SER A 149 -13.92 14.05 -7.34
N GLY A 150 -14.17 14.94 -6.37
CA GLY A 150 -15.50 15.18 -5.78
C GLY A 150 -15.85 14.21 -4.64
N LYS A 151 -14.94 13.31 -4.25
CA LYS A 151 -15.06 12.50 -3.04
C LYS A 151 -14.70 13.30 -1.78
N THR A 152 -14.94 12.71 -0.62
CA THR A 152 -14.56 13.29 0.68
C THR A 152 -13.69 12.30 1.45
N CYS A 153 -12.49 12.71 1.83
CA CYS A 153 -11.66 11.95 2.76
C CYS A 153 -11.99 12.38 4.19
N LEU A 154 -12.41 11.45 5.04
CA LEU A 154 -12.61 11.70 6.47
C LEU A 154 -11.36 11.26 7.23
N LEU A 155 -10.68 12.20 7.88
CA LEU A 155 -9.57 11.94 8.78
C LEU A 155 -10.04 12.04 10.23
N GLU A 156 -9.82 10.99 11.02
CA GLU A 156 -10.22 10.96 12.42
C GLU A 156 -8.99 10.93 13.34
N PRO A 157 -9.05 11.56 14.54
CA PRO A 157 -7.94 11.55 15.48
C PRO A 157 -7.70 10.14 16.02
N LEU A 158 -6.46 9.65 15.95
CA LEU A 158 -6.10 8.34 16.50
C LEU A 158 -6.15 8.37 18.03
N GLU A 159 -6.86 7.43 18.63
CA GLU A 159 -6.90 7.25 20.07
C GLU A 159 -6.26 5.91 20.48
N ARG A 160 -5.66 5.89 21.67
CA ARG A 160 -5.12 4.68 22.29
C ARG A 160 -5.81 4.39 23.61
N GLN A 161 -6.26 3.16 23.77
CA GLN A 161 -6.86 2.63 25.00
C GLN A 161 -6.11 1.34 25.36
N GLY A 162 -5.19 1.44 26.33
CA GLY A 162 -4.33 0.33 26.72
C GLY A 162 -3.37 -0.09 25.60
N ASP A 163 -3.44 -1.35 25.19
CA ASP A 163 -2.67 -1.98 24.11
C ASP A 163 -3.40 -1.96 22.75
N ARG A 164 -4.40 -1.09 22.60
CA ARG A 164 -5.18 -0.97 21.36
C ARG A 164 -5.31 0.48 20.91
N VAL A 165 -5.37 0.66 19.60
CA VAL A 165 -5.73 1.92 18.95
C VAL A 165 -7.07 1.81 18.23
N GLY A 166 -7.76 2.93 18.09
CA GLY A 166 -9.08 3.01 17.47
C GLY A 166 -9.54 4.45 17.26
N LEU A 167 -10.82 4.61 16.93
CA LEU A 167 -11.49 5.89 16.71
C LEU A 167 -12.83 5.89 17.46
N GLY A 168 -12.90 6.48 18.65
CA GLY A 168 -14.11 6.41 19.49
C GLY A 168 -14.52 4.96 19.80
N ASP A 169 -15.68 4.54 19.29
CA ASP A 169 -16.20 3.16 19.43
C ASP A 169 -15.66 2.17 18.36
N PHE A 170 -14.95 2.67 17.35
CA PHE A 170 -14.33 1.86 16.31
C PHE A 170 -13.03 1.22 16.79
N SER A 171 -13.07 -0.08 17.06
CA SER A 171 -11.90 -0.90 17.43
C SER A 171 -11.53 -1.85 16.28
N PRO A 172 -10.47 -1.57 15.50
CA PRO A 172 -10.07 -2.37 14.35
C PRO A 172 -9.42 -3.69 14.77
N CYS A 173 -9.51 -4.68 13.88
CA CYS A 173 -8.72 -5.91 13.98
C CYS A 173 -7.33 -5.73 13.38
N LEU A 174 -7.25 -4.94 12.31
CA LEU A 174 -6.06 -4.70 11.51
C LEU A 174 -5.73 -3.20 11.49
N VAL A 175 -4.49 -2.86 11.80
CA VAL A 175 -3.95 -1.49 11.66
C VAL A 175 -3.00 -1.48 10.46
N LEU A 176 -3.43 -0.84 9.37
CA LEU A 176 -2.66 -0.72 8.14
C LEU A 176 -1.94 0.63 8.11
N LEU A 177 -0.62 0.64 8.13
CA LEU A 177 0.20 1.83 8.02
C LEU A 177 0.34 2.21 6.55
N ASN A 178 -0.19 3.36 6.14
CA ASN A 178 0.18 4.03 4.88
C ASN A 178 1.04 5.28 5.19
N ASN A 179 1.94 5.12 6.16
CA ASN A 179 2.89 6.10 6.66
C ASN A 179 4.22 5.37 6.82
N ASP A 180 5.27 5.85 6.14
CA ASP A 180 6.58 5.20 6.09
C ASP A 180 7.40 5.28 7.39
N LEU A 181 6.86 6.00 8.40
CA LEU A 181 7.49 6.25 9.69
C LEU A 181 8.86 6.94 9.57
N SER A 182 9.05 7.74 8.51
CA SER A 182 10.29 8.48 8.25
C SER A 182 10.62 9.50 9.34
N ALA A 183 9.61 10.08 9.99
CA ALA A 183 9.76 10.98 11.13
C ALA A 183 10.08 10.27 12.47
N GLY A 184 10.12 8.93 12.46
CA GLY A 184 10.28 8.10 13.66
C GLY A 184 9.08 7.19 13.88
N ARG A 185 9.20 6.29 14.86
CA ARG A 185 8.12 5.38 15.25
C ARG A 185 7.22 6.08 16.29
N PRO A 186 5.92 6.27 16.00
CA PRO A 186 5.01 6.84 16.97
C PRO A 186 4.81 5.90 18.16
N GLU A 187 5.08 6.36 19.38
CA GLU A 187 4.90 5.56 20.61
C GLU A 187 3.47 5.02 20.75
N ILE A 188 2.47 5.77 20.25
CA ILE A 188 1.06 5.36 20.24
C ILE A 188 0.82 4.03 19.50
N LEU A 189 1.69 3.67 18.55
CA LEU A 189 1.60 2.42 17.79
C LEU A 189 2.43 1.27 18.39
N GLU A 190 3.24 1.52 19.42
CA GLU A 190 4.12 0.51 20.02
C GLU A 190 3.39 -0.38 21.03
N GLY A 191 3.72 -1.67 21.04
CA GLY A 191 3.17 -2.63 22.01
C GLY A 191 1.66 -2.82 21.87
N LEU A 192 1.15 -2.81 20.63
CA LEU A 192 -0.26 -3.07 20.36
C LEU A 192 -0.54 -4.57 20.25
N ASP A 193 -1.70 -4.97 20.77
CA ASP A 193 -2.28 -6.30 20.58
C ASP A 193 -2.81 -6.51 19.15
N GLN A 194 -3.12 -5.41 18.47
CA GLN A 194 -3.60 -5.43 17.09
C GLN A 194 -2.46 -5.70 16.12
N GLN A 195 -2.80 -6.41 15.04
CA GLN A 195 -1.85 -6.63 13.96
C GLN A 195 -1.57 -5.31 13.24
N VAL A 196 -0.33 -4.84 13.31
CA VAL A 196 0.14 -3.67 12.57
C VAL A 196 0.86 -4.12 11.29
N ILE A 197 0.50 -3.55 10.14
CA ILE A 197 1.05 -3.91 8.83
C ILE A 197 1.39 -2.67 8.00
N PRO A 198 2.58 -2.59 7.38
CA PRO A 198 3.75 -3.40 7.67
C PRO A 198 4.11 -3.34 9.17
N PRO A 199 4.86 -4.32 9.72
CA PRO A 199 5.27 -4.26 11.12
C PRO A 199 6.11 -3.01 11.35
N LEU A 200 6.04 -2.39 12.53
CA LEU A 200 6.82 -1.19 12.86
C LEU A 200 8.33 -1.37 12.67
N SER A 201 8.81 -2.62 12.77
CA SER A 201 10.19 -3.01 12.46
C SER A 201 10.62 -2.72 11.02
N ALA A 202 9.67 -2.68 10.08
CA ALA A 202 9.88 -2.35 8.69
C ALA A 202 9.93 -0.83 8.40
N GLY A 203 9.72 0.02 9.43
CA GLY A 203 9.80 1.47 9.30
C GLY A 203 11.20 1.99 8.99
N TRP A 204 11.27 3.19 8.42
CA TRP A 204 12.51 3.81 7.91
C TRP A 204 13.62 3.98 8.94
N SER A 205 13.28 4.17 10.22
CA SER A 205 14.22 4.51 11.30
C SER A 205 15.17 3.38 11.72
N THR A 206 14.89 2.13 11.36
CA THR A 206 15.68 0.96 11.79
C THR A 206 16.29 0.14 10.66
N ARG A 207 16.03 0.49 9.40
CA ARG A 207 16.57 -0.25 8.25
C ARG A 207 17.89 0.37 7.79
N LYS A 208 18.90 -0.47 7.55
CA LYS A 208 20.05 -0.07 6.72
C LYS A 208 19.58 0.00 5.27
N LYS A 209 19.59 1.18 4.67
CA LYS A 209 19.14 1.38 3.27
C LYS A 209 19.97 0.61 2.23
N SER A 210 21.17 0.16 2.60
CA SER A 210 22.03 -0.67 1.75
C SER A 210 21.59 -2.12 1.65
N ASP A 211 20.74 -2.57 2.59
CA ASP A 211 20.31 -3.96 2.77
C ASP A 211 18.80 -4.06 2.42
#